data_AF-A0A3B9MAU7-F1
#
_entry.id   AF-A0A3B9MAU7-F1
#
_cell.length_a   1.000
_cell.length_b   1.000
_cell.length_c   1.000
_cell.angle_alpha   90.00
_cell.angle_beta   90.00
_cell.angle_gamma   90.00
#
_symmetry.space_group_name_H-M   'P 1'
#
loop_
_entity.id
_entity.type
_entity.pdbx_description
1 polymer ?
#
loop_
_entity_poly.entity_id
_entity_poly.type
_entity_poly.pdbx_seq_one_letter_code
_entity_poly.pdbx_strand_id
1 'polypeptide(L)'
;DVTPFVVPVNTLIRLRLQGTDVIHSWWVPAISGKTDAVPGYDNFTWLNIDRVGMWRGECAELCGVGHSTMQIIVQSMTKSDFDAWVQQQAAAQHAARSASTTAS
;
A
#
# COMPACT_ATOMS: atom_id res chain seq x y z
N ASP A 1 14.76 -2.97 -1.16
CA ASP A 1 13.82 -2.79 -0.04
C ASP A 1 12.45 -2.38 -0.56
N VAL A 2 11.38 -2.93 0.02
CA VAL A 2 9.99 -2.65 -0.36
C VAL A 2 9.46 -1.52 0.54
N THR A 3 8.95 -0.44 -0.05
CA THR A 3 8.31 0.65 0.71
C THR A 3 7.02 0.14 1.35
N PRO A 4 6.85 0.24 2.68
CA PRO A 4 5.63 -0.21 3.34
C PRO A 4 4.39 0.61 2.97
N PHE A 5 3.25 -0.06 2.85
CA PHE A 5 1.93 0.55 2.90
C PHE A 5 1.56 0.82 4.36
N VAL A 6 1.64 2.09 4.77
CA VAL A 6 1.48 2.50 6.17
C VAL A 6 0.02 2.81 6.47
N VAL A 7 -0.49 2.31 7.60
CA VAL A 7 -1.88 2.49 8.04
C VAL A 7 -2.02 2.67 9.56
N PRO A 8 -3.06 3.36 10.04
CA PRO A 8 -3.35 3.42 11.47
C PRO A 8 -4.10 2.16 11.95
N VAL A 9 -3.81 1.73 13.18
CA VAL A 9 -4.58 0.67 13.86
C VAL A 9 -6.01 1.12 14.19
N ASN A 10 -6.90 0.13 14.38
CA ASN A 10 -8.30 0.30 14.79
C ASN A 10 -9.05 1.27 13.88
N THR A 11 -8.84 1.14 12.57
CA THR A 11 -9.45 1.99 11.55
C THR A 11 -9.86 1.09 10.40
N LEU A 12 -11.13 1.16 10.01
CA LEU A 12 -11.62 0.45 8.84
C LEU A 12 -11.20 1.20 7.58
N ILE A 13 -10.30 0.62 6.80
CA ILE A 13 -9.73 1.22 5.61
C ILE A 13 -10.30 0.50 4.40
N ARG A 14 -10.93 1.24 3.50
CA ARG A 14 -11.37 0.72 2.20
C ARG A 14 -10.24 0.92 1.18
N LEU A 15 -9.73 -0.18 0.65
CA LEU A 15 -8.80 -0.18 -0.47
C LEU A 15 -9.60 -0.26 -1.77
N ARG A 16 -9.29 0.64 -2.72
CA ARG A 16 -9.74 0.54 -4.12
C ARG A 16 -8.55 0.05 -4.93
N LEU A 17 -8.73 -1.06 -5.62
CA LEU A 17 -7.69 -1.77 -6.37
C LEU A 17 -8.10 -1.84 -7.84
N GLN A 18 -7.18 -1.43 -8.71
CA GLN A 18 -7.32 -1.52 -10.15
C GLN A 18 -5.96 -1.82 -10.76
N GLY A 19 -5.90 -2.75 -11.71
CA GLY A 19 -4.68 -3.02 -12.48
C GLY A 19 -4.45 -1.93 -13.54
N THR A 20 -3.18 -1.65 -13.85
CA THR A 20 -2.82 -0.68 -14.91
C THR A 20 -2.34 -1.33 -16.20
N ASP A 21 -1.96 -2.61 -16.13
CA ASP A 21 -1.37 -3.37 -17.24
C ASP A 21 -2.05 -4.74 -17.41
N VAL A 22 -1.73 -5.71 -16.55
CA VAL A 22 -2.32 -7.05 -16.48
C VAL A 22 -3.05 -7.22 -15.15
N ILE A 23 -3.63 -8.39 -14.92
CA ILE A 23 -4.24 -8.71 -13.63
C ILE A 23 -3.13 -8.94 -12.61
N HIS A 24 -3.25 -8.26 -11.47
CA HIS A 24 -2.46 -8.51 -10.27
C HIS A 24 -3.40 -8.91 -9.13
N SER A 25 -2.86 -9.18 -7.94
CA SER A 25 -3.70 -9.44 -6.77
C SER A 25 -3.07 -8.94 -5.49
N TRP A 26 -3.85 -8.19 -4.72
CA TRP A 26 -3.50 -7.82 -3.36
C TRP A 26 -3.78 -8.99 -2.44
N TRP A 27 -2.75 -9.53 -1.80
CA TRP A 27 -2.93 -10.59 -0.81
C TRP A 27 -1.96 -10.42 0.36
N VAL A 28 -2.51 -10.10 1.53
CA VAL A 28 -1.76 -10.06 2.79
C VAL A 28 -2.45 -11.01 3.77
N PRO A 29 -2.07 -12.31 3.80
CA PRO A 29 -2.87 -13.39 4.37
C PRO A 29 -3.28 -13.19 5.83
N ALA A 30 -2.43 -12.53 6.61
CA ALA A 30 -2.63 -12.37 8.05
C ALA A 30 -3.64 -11.29 8.43
N ILE A 31 -3.95 -10.35 7.52
CA ILE A 31 -4.77 -9.15 7.81
C ILE A 31 -5.82 -8.85 6.76
N SER A 32 -5.82 -9.54 5.62
CA SER A 32 -6.77 -9.33 4.54
C SER A 32 -6.96 -10.61 3.71
N GLY A 33 -8.08 -10.68 3.00
CA GLY A 33 -8.26 -11.69 1.95
C GLY A 33 -7.45 -11.38 0.69
N LYS A 34 -7.59 -12.25 -0.33
CA LYS A 34 -7.10 -11.98 -1.68
C LYS A 34 -8.12 -11.09 -2.40
N THR A 35 -7.67 -10.07 -3.12
CA THR A 35 -8.52 -9.26 -4.00
C THR A 35 -7.74 -8.86 -5.23
N ASP A 36 -8.27 -9.20 -6.40
CA ASP A 36 -7.58 -8.94 -7.66
C ASP A 36 -7.63 -7.46 -8.04
N ALA A 37 -6.56 -6.96 -8.64
CA ALA A 37 -6.48 -5.67 -9.26
C ALA A 37 -6.59 -5.88 -10.78
N VAL A 38 -7.78 -5.65 -11.33
CA VAL A 38 -8.11 -5.95 -12.73
C VAL A 38 -8.10 -4.66 -13.55
N PRO A 39 -7.43 -4.61 -14.72
CA PRO A 39 -7.51 -3.45 -15.60
C PRO A 39 -8.95 -3.14 -16.01
N GLY A 40 -9.36 -1.88 -15.83
CA GLY A 40 -10.70 -1.40 -16.21
C GLY A 40 -11.82 -1.66 -15.19
N TYR A 41 -11.53 -2.32 -14.07
CA TYR A 41 -12.52 -2.59 -13.01
C TYR A 41 -12.04 -2.13 -11.65
N ASP A 42 -12.96 -1.52 -10.90
CA ASP A 42 -12.73 -1.18 -9.50
C ASP A 42 -13.11 -2.35 -8.61
N ASN A 43 -12.09 -2.98 -8.03
CA ASN A 43 -12.29 -3.91 -6.93
C ASN A 43 -12.05 -3.21 -5.60
N PHE A 44 -12.77 -3.66 -4.57
CA PHE A 44 -12.67 -3.11 -3.24
C PHE A 44 -12.40 -4.20 -2.23
N THR A 45 -11.55 -3.89 -1.25
CA THR A 45 -11.37 -4.72 -0.08
C THR A 45 -11.23 -3.84 1.16
N TRP A 46 -11.30 -4.46 2.33
CA TRP A 46 -11.25 -3.74 3.59
C TRP A 46 -10.13 -4.30 4.46
N LEU A 47 -9.47 -3.38 5.15
CA LEU A 47 -8.43 -3.67 6.10
C LEU A 47 -8.81 -3.06 7.46
N ASN A 48 -8.72 -3.85 8.52
CA ASN A 48 -8.81 -3.37 9.89
C ASN A 48 -7.80 -4.14 10.74
N ILE A 49 -6.74 -3.46 11.19
CA ILE A 49 -5.66 -4.05 11.97
C ILE A 49 -5.78 -3.55 13.40
N ASP A 50 -5.81 -4.47 14.36
CA ASP A 50 -6.03 -4.19 15.79
C ASP A 50 -4.75 -3.85 16.56
N ARG A 51 -3.57 -4.19 16.02
CA ARG A 51 -2.27 -4.01 16.67
C ARG A 51 -1.20 -3.43 15.77
N VAL A 52 -0.24 -2.72 16.38
CA VAL A 52 0.95 -2.18 15.71
C VAL A 52 1.86 -3.33 15.27
N GLY A 53 2.44 -3.21 14.08
CA GLY A 53 3.33 -4.24 13.53
C GLY A 53 3.50 -4.19 12.02
N MET A 54 4.23 -5.19 11.51
CA MET A 54 4.55 -5.37 10.09
C MET A 54 3.94 -6.67 9.57
N TRP A 55 3.38 -6.61 8.37
CA TRP A 55 2.65 -7.71 7.76
C TRP A 55 3.14 -7.94 6.34
N ARG A 56 3.47 -9.19 6.03
CA ARG A 56 3.95 -9.59 4.70
C ARG A 56 2.81 -10.14 3.86
N GLY A 57 2.82 -9.73 2.61
CA GLY A 57 1.99 -10.24 1.55
C GLY A 57 2.75 -10.25 0.22
N GLU A 58 2.05 -10.62 -0.83
CA GLU A 58 2.62 -10.75 -2.17
C GLU A 58 1.52 -10.65 -3.23
N CYS A 59 1.94 -10.48 -4.48
CA CYS A 59 1.04 -10.65 -5.61
C CYS A 59 0.60 -12.11 -5.70
N ALA A 60 -0.70 -12.38 -5.61
CA ALA A 60 -1.25 -13.73 -5.67
C ALA A 60 -1.83 -14.11 -7.05
N GLU A 61 -1.53 -13.34 -8.10
CA GLU A 61 -1.95 -13.61 -9.48
C GLU A 61 -0.75 -13.55 -10.42
N LEU A 62 -0.52 -14.60 -11.22
CA LEU A 62 0.63 -14.65 -12.12
C LEU A 62 0.56 -13.49 -13.14
N CYS A 63 1.44 -12.51 -12.95
CA CYS A 63 1.41 -11.24 -13.70
C CYS A 63 2.66 -11.01 -14.57
N GLY A 64 3.42 -12.07 -14.85
CA GLY A 64 4.57 -12.04 -15.76
C GLY A 64 5.91 -12.34 -15.08
N VAL A 65 7.01 -12.00 -15.75
CA VAL A 65 8.38 -12.41 -15.34
C VAL A 65 8.76 -11.90 -13.95
N GLY A 66 8.32 -10.69 -13.59
CA GLY A 66 8.60 -10.09 -12.29
C GLY A 66 7.73 -10.59 -11.13
N HIS A 67 6.74 -11.44 -11.39
CA HIS A 67 5.68 -11.80 -10.45
C HIS A 67 6.22 -12.27 -9.08
N SER A 68 7.21 -13.15 -9.06
CA SER A 68 7.79 -13.72 -7.84
C SER A 68 8.47 -12.71 -6.91
N THR A 69 8.75 -11.51 -7.41
CA THR A 69 9.41 -10.44 -6.65
C THR A 69 8.44 -9.37 -6.15
N MET A 70 7.15 -9.50 -6.49
CA MET A 70 6.11 -8.54 -6.10
C MET A 70 5.66 -8.78 -4.66
N GLN A 71 6.42 -8.22 -3.73
CA GLN A 71 6.14 -8.28 -2.31
C GLN A 71 5.32 -7.08 -1.83
N ILE A 72 4.46 -7.32 -0.86
CA ILE A 72 3.66 -6.30 -0.18
C ILE A 72 4.09 -6.29 1.28
N ILE A 73 4.35 -5.10 1.81
CA ILE A 73 4.60 -4.89 3.23
C ILE A 73 3.57 -3.89 3.74
N VAL A 74 2.77 -4.27 4.73
CA VAL A 74 1.86 -3.36 5.42
C VAL A 74 2.44 -3.05 6.80
N GLN A 75 2.58 -1.77 7.11
CA GLN A 75 2.99 -1.30 8.43
C GLN A 75 1.79 -0.66 9.12
N SER A 76 1.48 -1.13 10.31
CA SER A 76 0.45 -0.57 11.17
C SER A 76 1.08 0.19 12.32
N MET A 77 0.58 1.38 12.62
CA MET A 77 1.05 2.25 13.70
C MET A 77 -0.12 2.87 14.47
N THR A 78 0.16 3.52 15.60
CA THR A 78 -0.89 4.25 16.33
C THR A 78 -1.45 5.39 15.47
N LYS A 79 -2.66 5.86 15.77
CA LYS A 79 -3.26 6.99 15.03
C LYS A 79 -2.39 8.26 15.12
N SER A 80 -1.85 8.56 16.30
CA SER A 80 -0.97 9.72 16.49
C SER A 80 0.33 9.62 15.70
N ASP A 81 0.94 8.44 15.67
CA ASP A 81 2.16 8.22 14.88
C ASP A 81 1.86 8.30 13.38
N PHE A 82 0.70 7.79 12.97
CA PHE A 82 0.23 7.88 11.59
C PHE A 82 0.04 9.34 11.16
N ASP A 83 -0.62 10.16 11.97
CA ASP A 83 -0.83 11.57 11.67
C ASP A 83 0.51 12.33 11.56
N ALA A 84 1.44 12.07 12.48
CA ALA A 84 2.79 12.63 12.42
C ALA A 84 3.55 12.15 11.17
N TRP A 85 3.43 10.87 10.81
CA TRP A 85 4.03 10.30 9.61
C TRP A 85 3.46 10.95 8.34
N VAL A 86 2.13 11.14 8.24
CA VAL A 86 1.49 11.82 7.11
C VAL A 86 2.03 13.24 6.93
N GLN A 87 2.18 14.00 8.03
CA GLN A 87 2.74 15.35 7.98
C GLN A 87 4.19 15.35 7.46
N GLN A 88 5.01 14.39 7.91
CA GLN A 88 6.39 14.24 7.45
C GLN A 88 6.45 13.87 5.96
N GLN A 89 5.61 12.95 5.50
CA GLN A 89 5.54 12.57 4.08
C GLN A 89 5.10 13.73 3.20
N ALA A 90 4.11 14.52 3.64
CA ALA A 90 3.67 15.71 2.91
C ALA A 90 4.81 16.71 2.77
N ALA A 91 5.51 17.04 3.87
CA ALA A 91 6.65 17.94 3.85
C ALA A 91 7.77 17.46 2.91
N ALA A 92 8.11 16.17 2.95
CA ALA A 92 9.10 15.57 2.08
C ALA A 92 8.70 15.65 0.58
N GLN A 93 7.44 15.39 0.26
CA GLN A 93 6.91 15.53 -1.10
C GLN A 93 6.96 16.98 -1.59
N HIS A 94 6.63 17.94 -0.73
CA HIS A 94 6.74 19.36 -1.06
C HIS A 94 8.18 19.76 -1.37
N ALA A 95 9.14 19.37 -0.51
CA ALA A 95 10.55 19.64 -0.74
C ALA A 95 11.08 19.01 -2.04
N ALA A 96 10.72 17.75 -2.33
CA ALA A 96 11.12 17.06 -3.55
C ALA A 96 10.58 17.75 -4.82
N ARG A 97 9.31 18.20 -4.79
CA ARG A 97 8.72 18.96 -5.90
C ARG A 97 9.45 20.28 -6.13
N SER A 98 9.69 21.07 -5.08
CA SER A 98 10.42 22.35 -5.19
C SER A 98 11.84 22.20 -5.73
N ALA A 99 12.55 21.14 -5.33
CA ALA A 99 13.88 20.83 -5.87
C ALA A 99 13.83 20.47 -7.37
N SER A 100 12.85 19.67 -7.80
CA SER A 100 12.69 19.32 -9.21
C SER A 100 12.35 20.50 -10.12
N THR A 101 11.58 21.48 -9.60
CA THR A 101 11.25 22.71 -10.33
C THR A 101 12.44 23.67 -10.46
N THR A 102 13.36 23.66 -9.50
CA THR A 102 14.56 24.52 -9.54
C THR A 102 15.66 23.93 -10.44
N ALA A 103 15.60 22.62 -10.70
CA ALA A 103 16.52 21.88 -11.55
C ALA A 103 16.09 21.82 -13.04
N SER A 104 14.93 22.38 -13.39
CA SER A 104 14.41 22.53 -14.77
C SER A 104 14.49 23.98 -15.22
#